data_AF-A0A1J1LS50-F1
#
_entry.id   AF-A0A1J1LS50-F1
#
_cell.length_a   1.000
_cell.length_b   1.000
_cell.length_c   1.000
_cell.angle_alpha   90.00
_cell.angle_beta   90.00
_cell.angle_gamma   90.00
#
_symmetry.space_group_name_H-M   'P 1'
#
loop_
_entity.id
_entity.type
_entity.pdbx_description
1 polymer ?
#
loop_
_entity_poly.entity_id
_entity_poly.type
_entity_poly.pdbx_seq_one_letter_code
_entity_poly.pdbx_strand_id
1 'polypeptide(L)'
;MLSDVMTYFGLKRTLDHVGYFETTEQTNLFKELKPQIRQGRLIAITGVVGCGKTTTLQRLQLELSSEKDIIISRCLALDKDKVNVGVLMSALFLDLSTEKDAKPPTHPELRERKLLALIQKRRKPIVLFVDEAHDIHHSTLVKIKRLIELG
;
A
#
# COMPACT_ATOMS: atom_id res chain seq x y z
N MET A 1 -23.65 -3.64 -24.06
CA MET A 1 -23.45 -2.82 -22.85
C MET A 1 -22.34 -1.77 -23.03
N LEU A 2 -21.07 -2.13 -23.33
CA LEU A 2 -20.03 -1.11 -23.63
C LEU A 2 -20.26 -0.38 -24.97
N SER A 3 -20.67 -1.12 -26.00
CA SER A 3 -21.04 -0.61 -27.32
C SER A 3 -22.14 0.46 -27.27
N ASP A 4 -23.13 0.26 -26.40
CA ASP A 4 -24.31 1.11 -26.29
C ASP A 4 -23.95 2.43 -25.61
N VAL A 5 -23.12 2.37 -24.56
CA VAL A 5 -22.53 3.53 -23.90
C VAL A 5 -21.67 4.33 -24.88
N MET A 6 -20.79 3.66 -25.64
CA MET A 6 -19.95 4.34 -26.63
C MET A 6 -20.77 5.02 -27.71
N THR A 7 -21.84 4.37 -28.20
CA THR A 7 -22.74 4.95 -29.21
C THR A 7 -23.50 6.14 -28.64
N TYR A 8 -24.08 6.00 -27.44
CA TYR A 8 -24.85 7.06 -26.77
C TYR A 8 -24.02 8.32 -26.52
N PHE A 9 -22.78 8.17 -26.06
CA PHE A 9 -21.86 9.29 -25.79
C PHE A 9 -21.02 9.70 -27.02
N GLY A 10 -21.21 9.09 -28.19
CA GLY A 10 -20.45 9.40 -29.40
C GLY A 10 -18.95 9.08 -29.32
N LEU A 11 -18.55 8.16 -28.45
CA LEU A 11 -17.15 7.77 -28.24
C LEU A 11 -16.68 6.87 -29.39
N LYS A 12 -15.67 7.34 -30.14
CA LYS A 12 -15.04 6.57 -31.23
C LYS A 12 -14.04 5.51 -30.72
N ARG A 13 -13.57 5.63 -29.49
CA ARG A 13 -12.61 4.75 -28.82
C ARG A 13 -12.95 4.65 -27.33
N THR A 14 -12.58 3.55 -26.70
CA THR A 14 -12.72 3.38 -25.23
C THR A 14 -11.80 4.36 -24.50
N LEU A 15 -12.11 4.71 -23.25
CA LEU A 15 -11.39 5.75 -22.50
C LEU A 15 -10.07 5.27 -21.88
N ASP A 16 -9.65 4.04 -22.15
CA ASP A 16 -8.47 3.39 -21.54
C ASP A 16 -7.15 4.15 -21.81
N HIS A 17 -7.13 5.02 -22.82
CA HIS A 17 -5.98 5.83 -23.25
C HIS A 17 -5.94 7.23 -22.65
N VAL A 18 -7.01 7.69 -21.98
CA VAL A 18 -7.18 9.09 -21.57
C VAL A 18 -6.49 9.39 -20.22
N GLY A 19 -5.89 8.37 -19.59
CA GLY A 19 -5.16 8.51 -18.34
C GLY A 19 -6.09 8.61 -17.12
N TYR A 20 -5.56 9.19 -16.04
CA TYR A 20 -6.29 9.33 -14.78
C TYR A 20 -7.12 10.61 -14.78
N PHE A 21 -8.43 10.50 -14.59
CA PHE A 21 -9.31 11.64 -14.42
C PHE A 21 -9.32 12.07 -12.95
N GLU A 22 -8.65 13.18 -12.65
CA GLU A 22 -8.52 13.72 -11.30
C GLU A 22 -9.67 14.68 -10.98
N THR A 23 -10.42 14.38 -9.92
CA THR A 23 -11.50 15.25 -9.41
C THR A 23 -11.03 16.11 -8.24
N THR A 24 -11.71 17.22 -7.98
CA THR A 24 -11.45 18.05 -6.79
C THR A 24 -11.50 17.25 -5.50
N GLU A 25 -12.45 16.31 -5.39
CA GLU A 25 -12.58 15.46 -4.20
C GLU A 25 -11.43 14.48 -4.05
N GLN A 26 -10.92 13.92 -5.16
CA GLN A 26 -9.72 13.09 -5.12
C GLN A 26 -8.49 13.90 -4.71
N THR A 27 -8.35 15.12 -5.23
CA THR A 27 -7.27 16.03 -4.83
C THR A 27 -7.32 16.35 -3.33
N ASN A 28 -8.51 16.64 -2.79
CA ASN A 28 -8.69 16.91 -1.36
C ASN A 28 -8.40 15.68 -0.51
N LEU A 29 -8.87 14.51 -0.94
CA LEU A 29 -8.56 13.23 -0.29
C LEU A 29 -7.04 13.02 -0.18
N PHE A 30 -6.27 13.29 -1.24
CA PHE A 30 -4.82 13.11 -1.21
C PHE A 30 -4.12 14.12 -0.31
N LYS A 31 -4.59 15.38 -0.29
CA LYS A 31 -4.10 16.41 0.63
C LYS A 31 -4.29 15.99 2.09
N GLU A 32 -5.39 15.32 2.41
CA GLU A 32 -5.66 14.83 3.76
C GLU A 32 -4.91 13.53 4.10
N LEU A 33 -4.81 12.59 3.15
CA LEU A 33 -4.15 11.30 3.36
C LEU A 33 -2.65 11.46 3.60
N LYS A 34 -1.97 12.33 2.85
CA LYS A 34 -0.50 12.49 2.91
C LYS A 34 0.03 12.83 4.32
N PRO A 35 -0.55 13.76 5.09
CA PRO A 35 -0.20 13.99 6.48
C PRO A 35 -0.46 12.77 7.39
N GLN A 36 -1.58 12.08 7.22
CA GLN A 36 -1.95 10.91 8.03
C GLN A 36 -0.95 9.76 7.85
N ILE A 37 -0.50 9.58 6.62
CA ILE A 37 0.54 8.62 6.24
C ILE A 37 1.86 8.95 6.95
N ARG A 38 2.27 10.23 6.96
CA ARG A 38 3.49 10.68 7.65
C ARG A 38 3.42 10.53 9.17
N GLN A 39 2.21 10.51 9.74
CA GLN A 39 1.97 10.27 11.16
C GLN A 39 1.95 8.77 11.52
N GLY A 40 2.19 7.86 10.57
CA GLY A 40 2.25 6.42 10.83
C GLY A 40 0.90 5.79 11.16
N ARG A 41 -0.21 6.37 10.69
CA ARG A 41 -1.54 5.83 10.99
C ARG A 41 -1.88 4.60 10.16
N LEU A 42 -2.68 3.70 10.74
CA LEU A 42 -3.34 2.62 10.00
C LEU A 42 -4.55 3.21 9.25
N ILE A 43 -4.49 3.19 7.91
CA ILE A 43 -5.52 3.76 7.03
C ILE A 43 -6.17 2.65 6.23
N ALA A 44 -7.50 2.62 6.21
CA ALA A 44 -8.28 1.74 5.36
C ALA A 44 -8.96 2.55 4.25
N ILE A 45 -8.78 2.12 3.00
CA ILE A 45 -9.54 2.65 1.85
C ILE A 45 -10.66 1.66 1.55
N THR A 46 -11.91 2.11 1.68
CA THR A 46 -13.10 1.27 1.51
C THR A 46 -14.01 1.83 0.41
N GLY A 47 -14.93 0.99 -0.08
CA GLY A 47 -15.86 1.36 -1.15
C GLY A 47 -16.31 0.16 -1.96
N VAL A 48 -17.36 0.34 -2.76
CA VAL A 48 -17.94 -0.71 -3.61
C VAL A 48 -16.98 -1.18 -4.71
N VAL A 49 -17.22 -2.36 -5.29
CA VAL A 49 -16.44 -2.86 -6.42
C VAL A 49 -16.56 -1.87 -7.60
N GLY A 50 -15.45 -1.60 -8.27
CA GLY A 50 -15.43 -0.68 -9.43
C GLY A 50 -15.40 0.82 -9.10
N CYS A 51 -15.42 1.25 -7.82
CA CYS A 51 -15.35 2.68 -7.48
C CYS A 51 -13.96 3.31 -7.60
N GLY A 52 -12.95 2.55 -8.06
CA GLY A 52 -11.60 3.05 -8.28
C GLY A 52 -10.62 2.94 -7.10
N LYS A 53 -10.91 2.13 -6.07
CA LYS A 53 -10.00 1.95 -4.90
C LYS A 53 -8.56 1.61 -5.30
N THR A 54 -8.39 0.58 -6.13
CA THR A 54 -7.08 0.13 -6.61
C THR A 54 -6.39 1.22 -7.44
N THR A 55 -7.14 1.91 -8.30
CA THR A 55 -6.62 3.04 -9.09
C THR A 55 -6.13 4.19 -8.20
N THR A 56 -6.92 4.55 -7.18
CA THR A 56 -6.58 5.58 -6.18
C THR A 56 -5.33 5.18 -5.39
N LEU A 57 -5.23 3.92 -4.96
CA LEU A 57 -4.09 3.40 -4.21
C LEU A 57 -2.80 3.38 -5.07
N GLN A 58 -2.90 2.99 -6.33
CA GLN A 58 -1.78 3.05 -7.29
C GLN A 58 -1.32 4.49 -7.54
N ARG A 59 -2.27 5.43 -7.71
CA ARG A 59 -1.94 6.84 -7.90
C ARG A 59 -1.23 7.42 -6.68
N LEU A 60 -1.71 7.12 -5.47
CA LEU A 60 -1.07 7.52 -4.23
C LEU A 60 0.37 6.97 -4.12
N GLN A 61 0.60 5.70 -4.49
CA GLN A 61 1.95 5.14 -4.54
C GLN A 61 2.88 5.91 -5.48
N LEU A 62 2.42 6.25 -6.68
CA LEU A 62 3.20 7.01 -7.65
C LEU A 62 3.57 8.41 -7.13
N GLU A 63 2.61 9.08 -6.49
CA GLU A 63 2.81 10.41 -5.95
C GLU A 63 3.81 10.40 -4.78
N LEU A 64 3.63 9.49 -3.82
CA LEU A 64 4.56 9.32 -2.70
C LEU A 64 5.97 8.90 -3.17
N SER A 65 6.07 8.09 -4.23
CA SER A 65 7.37 7.70 -4.82
C SER A 65 8.14 8.90 -5.36
N SER A 66 7.41 9.90 -5.88
CA SER A 66 8.00 11.10 -6.47
C SER A 66 8.57 12.06 -5.42
N GLU A 67 8.02 12.04 -4.19
CA GLU A 67 8.39 12.93 -3.08
C GLU A 67 9.72 12.52 -2.40
N LYS A 68 10.14 11.25 -2.50
CA LYS A 68 11.42 10.69 -1.99
C LYS A 68 11.68 10.86 -0.48
N ASP A 69 10.72 11.38 0.28
CA ASP A 69 10.76 11.55 1.73
C ASP A 69 10.20 10.33 2.48
N ILE A 70 9.40 9.50 1.79
CA ILE A 70 8.75 8.30 2.32
C ILE A 70 9.31 7.04 1.64
N ILE A 71 9.48 5.97 2.42
CA ILE A 71 9.82 4.64 1.89
C ILE A 71 8.53 3.85 1.66
N ILE A 72 8.36 3.34 0.44
CA ILE A 72 7.20 2.53 0.06
C ILE A 72 7.59 1.06 0.17
N SER A 73 6.79 0.29 0.89
CA SER A 73 6.88 -1.17 0.98
C SER A 73 5.59 -1.82 0.49
N ARG A 74 5.72 -2.97 -0.18
CA ARG A 74 4.59 -3.68 -0.79
C ARG A 74 4.72 -5.18 -0.62
N CYS A 75 3.62 -5.84 -0.27
CA CYS A 75 3.54 -7.29 -0.29
C CYS A 75 3.22 -7.79 -1.71
N LEU A 76 4.22 -8.39 -2.37
CA LEU A 76 4.07 -8.98 -3.71
C LEU A 76 3.51 -10.41 -3.71
N ALA A 77 3.02 -10.90 -2.56
CA ALA A 77 2.41 -12.22 -2.47
C ALA A 77 1.14 -12.30 -3.35
N LEU A 78 1.10 -13.34 -4.19
CA LEU A 78 -0.04 -13.64 -5.07
C LEU A 78 -1.19 -14.30 -4.31
N ASP A 79 -0.87 -15.22 -3.38
CA ASP A 79 -1.85 -15.91 -2.52
C ASP A 79 -2.19 -15.04 -1.31
N LYS A 80 -3.25 -14.21 -1.42
CA LYS A 80 -3.67 -13.27 -0.35
C LYS A 80 -4.12 -13.97 0.92
N ASP A 81 -4.81 -15.10 0.80
CA ASP A 81 -5.28 -15.91 1.93
C ASP A 81 -4.13 -16.43 2.82
N LYS A 82 -2.93 -16.58 2.24
CA LYS A 82 -1.72 -17.03 2.95
C LYS A 82 -0.88 -15.88 3.49
N VAL A 83 -1.26 -14.62 3.25
CA VAL A 83 -0.57 -13.45 3.77
C VAL A 83 -0.81 -13.33 5.27
N ASN A 84 0.17 -13.80 6.03
CA ASN A 84 0.26 -13.57 7.46
C ASN A 84 1.21 -12.42 7.79
N VAL A 85 1.23 -12.01 9.06
CA VAL A 85 2.09 -10.91 9.52
C VAL A 85 3.58 -11.16 9.22
N GLY A 86 4.03 -12.42 9.24
CA GLY A 86 5.41 -12.78 8.94
C GLY A 86 5.78 -12.53 7.48
N VAL A 87 4.84 -12.75 6.55
CA VAL A 87 5.01 -12.43 5.12
C VAL A 87 5.13 -10.92 4.95
N LEU A 88 4.26 -10.14 5.60
CA LEU A 88 4.29 -8.67 5.55
C LEU A 88 5.59 -8.10 6.17
N MET A 89 6.01 -8.63 7.31
CA MET A 89 7.28 -8.26 7.95
C MET A 89 8.48 -8.61 7.07
N SER A 90 8.42 -9.73 6.34
CA SER A 90 9.49 -10.12 5.42
C SER A 90 9.54 -9.19 4.21
N ALA A 91 8.39 -8.80 3.66
CA ALA A 91 8.32 -7.79 2.59
C ALA A 91 8.90 -6.44 3.05
N LEU A 92 8.49 -5.96 4.24
CA LEU A 92 9.07 -4.77 4.87
C LEU A 92 10.58 -4.91 5.05
N PHE A 93 11.06 -6.04 5.55
CA PHE A 93 12.48 -6.26 5.76
C PHE A 93 13.27 -6.18 4.44
N LEU A 94 12.76 -6.78 3.37
CA LEU A 94 13.39 -6.76 2.05
C LEU A 94 13.42 -5.33 1.48
N ASP A 95 12.31 -4.59 1.54
CA ASP A 95 12.23 -3.22 1.04
C ASP A 95 13.08 -2.24 1.88
N LEU A 96 13.22 -2.50 3.18
CA LEU A 96 13.99 -1.67 4.11
C LEU A 96 15.44 -2.11 4.26
N SER A 97 15.85 -3.24 3.69
CA SER A 97 17.25 -3.65 3.68
C SER A 97 18.02 -2.91 2.59
N THR A 98 19.24 -2.47 2.89
CA THR A 98 20.15 -1.86 1.88
C THR A 98 21.15 -2.88 1.32
N GLU A 99 21.30 -4.00 2.02
CA GLU A 99 22.24 -5.06 1.67
C GLU A 99 21.62 -5.95 0.58
N LYS A 100 22.36 -6.16 -0.50
CA LYS A 100 21.90 -6.89 -1.69
C LYS A 100 21.45 -8.33 -1.40
N ASP A 101 21.90 -8.92 -0.29
CA ASP A 101 21.62 -10.31 0.10
C ASP A 101 21.03 -10.47 1.51
N ALA A 102 20.50 -9.40 2.09
CA ALA A 102 19.90 -9.47 3.43
C ALA A 102 18.65 -10.35 3.40
N LYS A 103 18.80 -11.57 3.93
CA LYS A 103 17.67 -12.48 4.14
C LYS A 103 16.94 -12.12 5.43
N PRO A 104 15.59 -12.02 5.41
CA PRO A 104 14.83 -11.86 6.63
C PRO A 104 15.08 -13.05 7.57
N PRO A 105 15.31 -12.82 8.87
CA PRO A 105 15.51 -13.91 9.81
C PRO A 105 14.34 -14.89 9.82
N THR A 106 14.64 -16.19 9.97
CA THR A 106 13.61 -17.25 10.05
C THR A 106 12.93 -17.26 11.42
N HIS A 107 13.67 -16.95 12.49
CA HIS A 107 13.12 -16.86 13.85
C HIS A 107 12.23 -15.62 14.00
N PRO A 108 10.96 -15.77 14.44
CA PRO A 108 10.00 -14.66 14.51
C PRO A 108 10.48 -13.47 15.36
N GLU A 109 10.93 -13.74 16.59
CA GLU A 109 11.38 -12.70 17.53
C GLU A 109 12.59 -11.93 16.98
N LEU A 110 13.58 -12.65 16.44
CA LEU A 110 14.76 -12.04 15.83
C LEU A 110 14.40 -11.21 14.60
N ARG A 111 13.41 -11.65 13.81
CA ARG A 111 12.90 -10.89 12.64
C ARG A 111 12.29 -9.57 13.09
N GLU A 112 11.45 -9.60 14.12
CA GLU A 112 10.83 -8.41 14.69
C GLU A 112 11.88 -7.42 15.20
N ARG A 113 12.86 -7.88 15.99
CA ARG A 113 13.95 -7.01 16.48
C ARG A 113 14.75 -6.36 15.37
N LYS A 114 15.18 -7.15 14.37
CA LYS A 114 15.97 -6.62 13.26
C LYS A 114 15.14 -5.65 12.40
N LEU A 115 13.85 -5.94 12.20
CA LEU A 115 12.96 -5.04 11.47
C LEU A 115 12.80 -3.70 12.20
N LEU A 116 12.56 -3.71 13.52
CA LEU A 116 12.48 -2.48 14.31
C LEU A 116 13.79 -1.68 14.26
N ALA A 117 14.94 -2.35 14.37
CA ALA A 117 16.24 -1.69 14.22
C ALA A 117 16.43 -1.07 12.82
N LEU A 118 15.96 -1.74 11.76
CA LEU A 118 15.98 -1.19 10.40
C LEU A 118 15.07 0.03 10.26
N ILE A 119 13.85 -0.03 10.79
CA ILE A 119 12.89 1.08 10.78
C ILE A 119 13.54 2.32 11.43
N GLN A 120 14.12 2.16 12.62
CA GLN A 120 14.80 3.24 13.33
C GLN A 120 16.03 3.78 12.56
N LYS A 121 16.79 2.89 11.91
CA LYS A 121 17.96 3.28 11.11
C LYS A 121 17.59 4.11 9.88
N ARG A 122 16.43 3.86 9.26
CA ARG A 122 16.01 4.55 8.03
C ARG A 122 15.65 6.01 8.22
N ARG A 123 15.21 6.43 9.42
CA ARG A 123 14.83 7.82 9.75
C ARG A 123 13.92 8.49 8.72
N LYS A 124 13.05 7.70 8.07
CA LYS A 124 12.05 8.15 7.11
C LYS A 124 10.73 7.44 7.42
N PRO A 125 9.57 8.09 7.20
CA PRO A 125 8.30 7.40 7.28
C PRO A 125 8.26 6.22 6.30
N ILE A 126 7.64 5.12 6.72
CA ILE A 126 7.53 3.90 5.94
C ILE A 126 6.05 3.60 5.76
N VAL A 127 5.66 3.28 4.53
CA VAL A 127 4.26 2.97 4.19
C VAL A 127 4.19 1.58 3.61
N LEU A 128 3.46 0.70 4.29
CA LEU A 128 3.14 -0.63 3.79
C LEU A 128 1.78 -0.58 3.07
N PHE A 129 1.78 -0.83 1.77
CA PHE A 129 0.54 -1.00 1.02
C PHE A 129 0.09 -2.45 1.02
N VAL A 130 -1.18 -2.64 1.36
CA VAL A 130 -1.85 -3.93 1.39
C VAL A 130 -3.11 -3.83 0.55
N ASP A 131 -3.07 -4.41 -0.65
CA ASP A 131 -4.22 -4.51 -1.53
C ASP A 131 -5.03 -5.77 -1.22
N GLU A 132 -6.33 -5.71 -1.47
CA GLU A 132 -7.31 -6.75 -1.12
C GLU A 132 -7.18 -7.23 0.34
N ALA A 133 -7.07 -6.28 1.27
CA ALA A 133 -6.93 -6.56 2.70
C ALA A 133 -8.11 -7.35 3.30
N HIS A 134 -9.22 -7.46 2.58
CA HIS A 134 -10.37 -8.26 2.98
C HIS A 134 -10.12 -9.78 2.89
N ASP A 135 -9.16 -10.21 2.07
CA ASP A 135 -8.72 -11.61 1.96
C ASP A 135 -7.70 -11.99 3.06
N ILE A 136 -7.19 -11.00 3.79
CA ILE A 136 -6.22 -11.23 4.86
C ILE A 136 -6.94 -11.62 6.15
N HIS A 137 -6.42 -12.65 6.82
CA HIS A 137 -6.97 -13.10 8.09
C HIS A 137 -6.95 -11.98 9.15
N HIS A 138 -8.08 -11.79 9.87
CA HIS A 138 -8.26 -10.70 10.85
C HIS A 138 -7.14 -10.60 11.90
N SER A 139 -6.60 -11.74 12.35
CA SER A 139 -5.51 -11.78 13.32
C SER A 139 -4.21 -11.17 12.79
N THR A 140 -3.99 -11.18 11.47
CA THR A 140 -2.86 -10.50 10.82
C THR A 140 -3.01 -8.98 10.94
N LEU A 141 -4.20 -8.43 10.70
CA LEU A 141 -4.46 -6.99 10.83
C LEU A 141 -4.23 -6.50 12.27
N VAL A 142 -4.68 -7.27 13.27
CA VAL A 142 -4.43 -6.97 14.69
C VAL A 142 -2.94 -6.95 15.01
N LYS A 143 -2.16 -7.88 14.46
CA LYS A 143 -0.70 -7.93 14.67
C LYS A 143 0.04 -6.80 13.97
N ILE A 144 -0.41 -6.36 12.79
CA ILE A 144 0.14 -5.17 12.11
C ILE A 144 -0.06 -3.92 12.98
N LYS A 145 -1.25 -3.75 13.58
CA LYS A 145 -1.51 -2.64 14.50
C LYS A 145 -0.48 -2.60 15.64
N ARG A 146 -0.21 -3.76 16.27
CA ARG A 146 0.80 -3.85 17.34
C ARG A 146 2.20 -3.48 16.85
N LEU A 147 2.56 -3.86 15.61
CA LEU A 147 3.85 -3.46 15.03
C LEU A 147 3.94 -1.94 14.85
N ILE A 148 2.86 -1.29 14.42
CA ILE A 148 2.79 0.18 14.29
C ILE A 148 2.91 0.86 15.67
N GLU A 149 2.32 0.28 16.72
CA GLU A 149 2.41 0.80 18.09
C GLU A 149 3.82 0.66 18.72
N LEU A 150 4.66 -0.22 18.19
CA LEU A 150 6.01 -0.50 18.69
C LEU A 150 7.14 0.23 17.94
N GLY A 151 6.87 0.70 16.71
CA GLY A 151 7.84 1.32 15.81
C GLY A 151 7.91 2.84 15.97
#